data_AF-A0A3Q0IUH2-F1
#
_entry.id   AF-A0A3Q0IUH2-F1
#
_cell.length_a   1.000
_cell.length_b   1.000
_cell.length_c   1.000
_cell.angle_alpha   90.00
_cell.angle_beta   90.00
_cell.angle_gamma   90.00
#
_symmetry.space_group_name_H-M   'P 1'
#
loop_
_entity.id
_entity.type
_entity.pdbx_description
1 polymer ?
#
loop_
_entity_poly.entity_id
_entity_poly.type
_entity_poly.pdbx_seq_one_letter_code
_entity_poly.pdbx_strand_id
1 'polypeptide(L)'
;MRNGTRWSTSRAFLHPIRRRRNLHVTKFSLVTKLIIDEKSKRAVGVELMKGNSKIRVFARKEVVLSAGAINSPQILMVSGIGPREHLREKSKFFR
;
A
#
# COMPACT_ATOMS: atom_id res chain seq x y z
N MET A 1 -4.45 -10.88 25.16
CA MET A 1 -5.89 -10.65 25.42
C MET A 1 -6.03 -9.45 26.35
N ARG A 2 -7.13 -8.70 26.26
CA ARG A 2 -7.46 -7.64 27.24
C ARG A 2 -8.93 -7.80 27.61
N ASN A 3 -9.23 -7.89 28.91
CA ASN A 3 -10.57 -8.15 29.45
C ASN A 3 -11.26 -9.36 28.79
N GLY A 4 -10.55 -10.49 28.67
CA GLY A 4 -11.10 -11.72 28.08
C GLY A 4 -11.38 -11.69 26.57
N THR A 5 -11.13 -10.56 25.88
CA THR A 5 -11.40 -10.43 24.44
C THR A 5 -10.13 -10.40 23.59
N ARG A 6 -10.26 -10.80 22.31
CA ARG A 6 -9.20 -10.65 21.30
C ARG A 6 -8.78 -9.18 21.23
N TRP A 7 -7.48 -8.97 21.34
CA TRP A 7 -6.86 -7.65 21.29
C TRP A 7 -6.02 -7.54 20.02
N SER A 8 -6.63 -7.13 18.92
CA SER A 8 -5.95 -6.97 17.64
C SER A 8 -5.06 -5.72 17.63
N THR A 9 -4.10 -5.68 16.70
CA THR A 9 -3.23 -4.51 16.48
C THR A 9 -4.04 -3.24 16.20
N SER A 10 -5.12 -3.33 15.42
CA SER A 10 -6.03 -2.20 15.21
C SER A 10 -6.66 -1.70 16.52
N ARG A 11 -7.18 -2.60 17.37
CA ARG A 11 -7.75 -2.21 18.68
C ARG A 11 -6.69 -1.60 19.61
N ALA A 12 -5.48 -2.13 19.58
CA ALA A 12 -4.39 -1.66 20.42
C ALA A 12 -3.86 -0.29 20.01
N PHE A 13 -3.59 -0.09 18.72
CA PHE A 13 -2.83 1.07 18.24
C PHE A 13 -3.66 2.09 17.45
N LEU A 14 -4.67 1.64 16.69
CA LEU A 14 -5.41 2.54 15.80
C LEU A 14 -6.66 3.12 16.46
N HIS A 15 -7.46 2.28 17.13
CA HIS A 15 -8.71 2.70 17.79
C HIS A 15 -8.52 3.84 18.80
N PRO A 16 -7.49 3.85 19.67
CA PRO A 16 -7.31 4.92 20.64
C PRO A 16 -7.01 6.28 20.01
N ILE A 17 -6.34 6.30 18.86
CA ILE A 17 -5.89 7.54 18.20
C ILE A 17 -6.72 7.93 16.96
N ARG A 18 -7.78 7.18 16.64
CA ARG A 18 -8.58 7.32 15.41
C ARG A 18 -9.20 8.71 15.17
N ARG A 19 -9.30 9.55 16.21
CA ARG A 19 -9.90 10.90 16.16
C ARG A 19 -8.86 12.00 15.90
N ARG A 20 -7.56 11.67 15.80
CA ARG A 20 -6.52 12.66 15.50
C ARG A 20 -6.69 13.19 14.08
N ARG A 21 -6.76 14.52 13.92
CA ARG A 21 -6.96 15.20 12.62
C ARG A 21 -5.85 14.93 11.58
N ASN A 22 -4.65 14.57 12.05
CA ASN A 22 -3.51 14.26 11.18
C ASN A 22 -3.42 12.78 10.80
N LEU A 23 -4.38 11.94 11.21
CA LEU A 23 -4.45 10.52 10.87
C LEU A 23 -5.68 10.23 10.02
N HIS A 24 -5.45 9.74 8.81
CA HIS A 24 -6.50 9.37 7.88
C HIS A 24 -6.48 7.86 7.66
N VAL A 25 -7.63 7.22 7.85
CA VAL A 25 -7.79 5.77 7.66
C VAL A 25 -8.88 5.55 6.63
N THR A 26 -8.53 4.90 5.53
CA THR A 26 -9.50 4.49 4.50
C THR A 26 -9.64 2.98 4.50
N LYS A 27 -10.89 2.50 4.54
CA LYS A 27 -11.24 1.08 4.42
C LYS A 27 -11.63 0.77 2.97
N PHE A 28 -11.61 -0.51 2.62
CA PHE A 28 -12.00 -0.98 1.28
C PHE A 28 -11.24 -0.26 0.16
N SER A 29 -9.94 -0.04 0.40
CA SER A 29 -9.04 0.69 -0.50
C SER A 29 -7.86 -0.22 -0.80
N LEU A 30 -7.95 -0.96 -1.90
CA LEU A 30 -6.93 -1.93 -2.30
C LEU A 30 -5.83 -1.20 -3.09
N VAL A 31 -4.64 -1.13 -2.53
CA VAL A 31 -3.47 -0.58 -3.24
C VAL A 31 -3.09 -1.53 -4.38
N THR A 32 -3.01 -1.00 -5.60
CA THR A 32 -2.69 -1.77 -6.80
C THR A 32 -1.27 -1.53 -7.29
N LYS A 33 -0.71 -0.34 -7.09
CA LYS A 33 0.63 0.02 -7.59
C LYS A 33 1.25 1.17 -6.80
N LEU A 34 2.58 1.19 -6.68
CA LEU A 34 3.36 2.35 -6.24
C LEU A 34 3.58 3.30 -7.41
N ILE A 35 3.52 4.60 -7.12
CA ILE A 35 3.89 5.65 -8.07
C ILE A 35 5.35 6.00 -7.78
N ILE A 36 6.22 5.73 -8.74
CA ILE A 36 7.67 5.92 -8.60
C ILE A 36 8.11 6.96 -9.62
N ASP A 37 8.85 7.96 -9.18
CA ASP A 37 9.50 8.91 -10.07
C ASP A 37 10.67 8.25 -10.80
N GLU A 38 10.64 8.27 -12.14
CA GLU A 38 11.60 7.51 -12.95
C GLU A 38 13.03 8.04 -12.87
N LYS A 39 13.21 9.34 -12.57
CA LYS A 39 14.53 9.99 -12.51
C LYS A 39 15.19 9.77 -11.16
N SER A 40 14.49 10.12 -10.08
CA SER A 40 14.98 10.02 -8.70
C SER A 40 14.83 8.64 -8.08
N LYS A 41 14.05 7.75 -8.72
CA LYS A 41 13.67 6.43 -8.21
C LYS A 41 12.97 6.47 -6.83
N ARG A 42 12.40 7.61 -6.45
CA ARG A 42 11.66 7.76 -5.19
C ARG A 42 10.20 7.36 -5.37
N ALA A 43 9.64 6.66 -4.38
CA ALA A 43 8.20 6.45 -4.29
C ALA A 43 7.51 7.76 -3.89
N VAL A 44 6.66 8.29 -4.76
CA VAL A 44 5.96 9.58 -4.56
C VAL A 44 4.49 9.39 -4.20
N GLY A 45 3.99 8.16 -4.24
CA GLY A 45 2.60 7.87 -3.90
C GLY A 45 2.18 6.44 -4.20
N VAL A 46 0.87 6.21 -4.12
CA VAL A 46 0.22 4.94 -4.41
C VAL A 46 -1.01 5.15 -5.28
N GLU A 47 -1.29 4.18 -6.13
CA GLU A 47 -2.57 4.01 -6.80
C GLU A 47 -3.37 2.95 -6.05
N LEU A 48 -4.65 3.25 -5.80
CA LEU A 48 -5.57 2.35 -5.12
C LEU A 48 -6.91 2.27 -5.85
N MET A 49 -7.57 1.13 -5.71
CA MET A 49 -8.96 0.93 -6.08
C MET A 49 -9.85 1.06 -4.86
N LYS A 50 -10.86 1.92 -4.94
CA LYS A 50 -11.88 2.09 -3.90
C LYS A 50 -13.26 2.02 -4.55
N GLY A 51 -13.96 0.93 -4.30
CA GLY A 51 -15.11 0.57 -5.14
C GLY A 51 -14.67 0.42 -6.60
N ASN A 52 -15.36 1.12 -7.50
CA ASN A 52 -15.05 1.12 -8.93
C ASN A 52 -14.13 2.27 -9.36
N SER A 53 -13.63 3.07 -8.42
CA SER A 53 -12.80 4.23 -8.71
C SER A 53 -11.33 3.95 -8.44
N LYS A 54 -10.51 4.29 -9.43
CA LYS A 54 -9.06 4.34 -9.31
C LYS A 54 -8.63 5.71 -8.77
N ILE A 55 -7.92 5.72 -7.65
CA ILE A 55 -7.54 6.93 -6.93
C ILE A 55 -6.02 6.93 -6.74
N ARG A 56 -5.40 8.09 -6.89
CA ARG A 56 -3.97 8.29 -6.59
C ARG A 56 -3.82 9.11 -5.32
N VAL A 57 -2.96 8.65 -4.42
CA VAL A 57 -2.62 9.33 -3.17
C VAL A 57 -1.13 9.56 -3.13
N PHE A 58 -0.72 10.82 -2.96
CA PHE A 58 0.69 11.22 -2.97
C PHE A 58 1.24 11.35 -1.56
N ALA A 59 2.51 10.98 -1.40
CA ALA A 59 3.25 11.08 -0.15
C ALA A 59 4.37 12.11 -0.29
N ARG A 60 4.45 13.05 0.66
CA ARG A 60 5.51 14.09 0.66
C ARG A 60 6.86 13.59 1.16
N LYS A 61 6.87 12.52 1.96
CA LYS A 61 8.07 12.00 2.61
C LYS A 61 8.38 10.59 2.13
N GLU A 62 7.53 9.64 2.52
CA GLU A 62 7.78 8.21 2.35
C GLU A 62 6.48 7.44 2.11
N VAL A 63 6.61 6.28 1.49
CA VAL A 63 5.56 5.27 1.35
C VAL A 63 6.03 4.01 2.08
N VAL A 64 5.28 3.58 3.10
CA VAL A 64 5.58 2.37 3.87
C VAL A 64 4.62 1.26 3.46
N LEU A 65 5.16 0.17 2.91
CA LEU A 65 4.37 -0.97 2.48
C LEU A 65 4.23 -1.98 3.62
N SER A 66 3.00 -2.19 4.08
CA SER A 66 2.68 -3.14 5.16
C SER A 66 1.52 -4.06 4.78
N ALA A 67 1.50 -4.50 3.51
CA ALA A 67 0.42 -5.32 2.94
C ALA A 67 0.55 -6.83 3.30
N GLY A 68 1.53 -7.19 4.14
CA GLY A 68 1.84 -8.57 4.51
C GLY A 68 2.84 -9.23 3.56
N ALA A 69 3.32 -10.42 3.94
CA ALA A 69 4.40 -11.13 3.23
C ALA A 69 4.05 -11.54 1.80
N ILE A 70 2.75 -11.65 1.48
CA ILE A 70 2.26 -12.08 0.16
C ILE A 70 2.01 -10.87 -0.75
N ASN A 71 1.22 -9.91 -0.29
CA ASN A 71 0.81 -8.79 -1.15
C ASN A 71 1.92 -7.74 -1.31
N SER A 72 2.81 -7.57 -0.32
CA SER A 72 3.89 -6.58 -0.43
C SER A 72 4.84 -6.86 -1.61
N PRO A 73 5.40 -8.08 -1.79
CA PRO A 73 6.22 -8.36 -2.97
C PRO A 73 5.41 -8.29 -4.27
N GLN A 74 4.13 -8.67 -4.27
CA GLN A 74 3.27 -8.52 -5.44
C GLN A 74 3.14 -7.05 -5.87
N ILE A 75 2.84 -6.15 -4.94
CA ILE A 75 2.71 -4.71 -5.18
C ILE A 75 4.04 -4.14 -5.69
N LEU A 76 5.18 -4.56 -5.12
CA LEU A 76 6.50 -4.14 -5.61
C LEU A 76 6.71 -4.56 -7.07
N MET A 77 6.41 -5.82 -7.41
CA MET A 77 6.60 -6.34 -8.77
C MET A 77 5.74 -5.63 -9.81
N VAL A 78 4.44 -5.43 -9.55
CA VAL A 78 3.57 -4.66 -10.48
C VAL A 78 3.96 -3.18 -10.56
N SER A 79 4.73 -2.69 -9.59
CA SER A 79 5.32 -1.35 -9.60
C SER A 79 6.66 -1.28 -10.31
N GLY A 80 7.17 -2.40 -10.84
CA GLY A 80 8.47 -2.45 -11.52
C GLY A 80 9.66 -2.67 -10.59
N ILE A 81 9.43 -3.07 -9.34
CA ILE A 81 10.47 -3.42 -8.36
C ILE A 81 10.45 -4.93 -8.14
N GLY A 82 11.48 -5.63 -8.61
CA GLY A 82 11.60 -7.07 -8.48
C GLY A 82 12.62 -7.67 -9.44
N PRO A 83 12.71 -9.01 -9.50
CA PRO A 83 13.64 -9.70 -10.40
C PRO A 83 13.39 -9.30 -11.86
N ARG A 84 14.45 -8.96 -12.59
CA ARG A 84 14.40 -8.46 -13.97
C ARG A 84 13.66 -9.39 -14.93
N GLU A 85 13.90 -10.69 -14.80
CA GLU A 85 13.26 -11.72 -15.64
C GLU A 85 11.75 -11.75 -15.42
N HIS A 86 11.32 -11.78 -14.17
CA HIS A 86 9.90 -11.77 -13.79
C HIS A 86 9.19 -10.50 -14.26
N LEU A 87 9.84 -9.33 -14.11
CA LEU A 87 9.29 -8.06 -14.56
C LEU A 87 9.13 -8.02 -16.09
N ARG A 88 10.07 -8.58 -16.85
CA ARG A 88 10.00 -8.66 -18.32
C ARG A 88 8.88 -9.57 -18.79
N GLU A 89 8.69 -10.71 -18.14
CA GLU A 89 7.60 -11.64 -18.45
C GLU A 89 6.23 -11.00 -18.17
N LYS A 90 6.04 -10.42 -16.97
CA LYS A 90 4.77 -9.79 -16.59
C LYS A 90 4.48 -8.53 -17.40
N SER A 91 5.49 -7.74 -17.79
CA SER A 91 5.29 -6.57 -18.64
C SER A 91 4.77 -6.91 -20.04
N LYS A 92 4.93 -8.15 -20.51
CA LYS A 92 4.30 -8.64 -21.76
C LYS A 92 2.83 -9.00 -21.58
N PHE A 93 2.40 -9.32 -20.36
CA PHE A 93 1.03 -9.75 -20.05
C PHE A 93 0.11 -8.58 -19.64
N PHE A 94 0.68 -7.48 -19.16
CA PHE A 94 -0.03 -6.26 -18.78
C PHE A 94 0.08 -5.13 -19.83
N ARG A 95 0.50 -5.45 -21.06
CA ARG A 95 0.44 -4.57 -22.23
C ARG A 95 -0.80 -4.87 -23.05
#